data_AF-A0A7L3MS93-F1
#
_entry.id   AF-A0A7L3MS93-F1
#
_cell.length_a   1.000
_cell.length_b   1.000
_cell.length_c   1.000
_cell.angle_alpha   90.00
_cell.angle_beta   90.00
_cell.angle_gamma   90.00
#
_symmetry.space_group_name_H-M   'P 1'
#
loop_
_entity.id
_entity.type
_entity.pdbx_description
1 polymer ?
#
loop_
_entity_poly.entity_id
_entity_poly.type
_entity_poly.pdbx_seq_one_letter_code
_entity_poly.pdbx_strand_id
1 'polypeptide(L)'
;KNGFTCMLIGEIFELMQFIFVVAFTTFLISCVDYDILFANKALNHSQHPSEPIKVTLPDAFLPPNVCSARIQANSFLICILVIAGVFWIHRLVKFIYNICCYWEIHSFYINALKIPMSTLPYYTWQEVQARIVQIQKEHQICIHKKELTELDIYHRILRFKNYMVAMVNKSLLPIRFRLPLLGDTVFYTRGLKYNFELIFFWGPGSLFENEWSLKAEYKRAGNRLELAEKLSTRILWIGIANFLLCPLILIWQILYAFFSYTEILKREPGSLGARCWSLYGRCYLRHFNELDHELHSRLSKGYKPASKYMNCFISPLLTIVAKNVAFFAGSILAVLIALTIYDEDVLAVEHVLTTVTLLGVGITVCRSFIPDQHLVFCPEQLLRVILAHIHYMPDHWQGNAHRYETRDEFAQLFQYKAVFILEELLSPIITPLILIICLRPKSLDIVDFFRNFTVEVVGVGDTCSFAQMDVRQHGHPAWMSAGKTEASIYQQA
;
A
#
# COMPACT_ATOMS: atom_id res chain seq x y z
N LYS A 1 -16.28 4.46 5.79
CA LYS A 1 -15.87 3.92 7.11
C LYS A 1 -17.11 3.65 8.01
N ASN A 2 -18.21 3.12 7.46
CA ASN A 2 -19.39 2.61 8.18
C ASN A 2 -19.91 3.47 9.37
N GLY A 3 -19.84 4.80 9.27
CA GLY A 3 -20.29 5.74 10.32
C GLY A 3 -19.19 6.61 10.91
N PHE A 4 -19.63 7.70 11.56
CA PHE A 4 -18.73 8.68 12.16
C PHE A 4 -17.91 8.08 13.33
N THR A 5 -18.56 7.37 14.26
CA THR A 5 -17.89 6.76 15.42
C THR A 5 -16.82 5.74 15.01
N CYS A 6 -17.12 4.89 14.01
CA CYS A 6 -16.15 3.92 13.50
C CYS A 6 -14.94 4.60 12.84
N MET A 7 -15.18 5.69 12.11
CA MET A 7 -14.12 6.51 11.52
C MET A 7 -13.26 7.18 12.59
N LEU A 8 -13.89 7.81 13.58
CA LEU A 8 -13.23 8.47 14.70
C LEU A 8 -12.32 7.50 15.48
N ILE A 9 -12.87 6.36 15.90
CA ILE A 9 -12.13 5.32 16.62
C ILE A 9 -10.99 4.79 15.75
N GLY A 10 -11.22 4.60 14.45
CA GLY A 10 -10.18 4.19 13.51
C GLY A 10 -9.00 5.16 13.47
N GLU A 11 -9.26 6.46 13.30
CA GLU A 11 -8.21 7.48 13.27
C GLU A 11 -7.49 7.63 14.63
N ILE A 12 -8.21 7.49 15.75
CA ILE A 12 -7.61 7.45 17.10
C ILE A 12 -6.63 6.28 17.23
N PHE A 13 -7.03 5.08 16.82
CA PHE A 13 -6.15 3.92 16.89
C PHE A 13 -4.92 4.07 16.01
N GLU A 14 -5.03 4.68 14.83
CA GLU A 14 -3.87 4.93 13.99
C GLU A 14 -2.90 5.97 14.59
N LEU A 15 -3.40 6.94 15.38
CA LEU A 15 -2.57 7.87 16.16
C LEU A 15 -1.89 7.16 17.35
N MET A 16 -2.63 6.31 18.06
CA MET A 16 -2.11 5.52 19.19
C MET A 16 -1.05 4.51 18.72
N GLN A 17 -1.26 3.86 17.58
CA GLN A 17 -0.27 2.93 17.00
C GLN A 17 1.07 3.62 16.75
N PHE A 18 1.07 4.86 16.26
CA PHE A 18 2.30 5.62 16.07
C PHE A 18 3.03 5.87 17.39
N ILE A 19 2.31 6.36 18.41
CA ILE A 19 2.89 6.60 19.75
C ILE A 19 3.43 5.30 20.33
N PHE A 20 2.65 4.23 20.26
CA PHE A 20 3.03 2.93 20.80
C PHE A 20 4.33 2.43 20.17
N VAL A 21 4.45 2.45 18.84
CA VAL A 21 5.67 2.01 18.14
C VAL A 21 6.88 2.84 18.57
N VAL A 22 6.77 4.16 18.61
CA VAL A 22 7.88 5.06 19.00
C VAL A 22 8.25 4.87 20.47
N ALA A 23 7.27 4.88 21.38
CA ALA A 23 7.49 4.77 22.82
C ALA A 23 8.04 3.39 23.20
N PHE A 24 7.47 2.31 22.65
CA PHE A 24 7.90 0.94 22.93
C PHE A 24 9.31 0.67 22.40
N THR A 25 9.62 1.15 21.20
CA THR A 25 11.00 1.03 20.65
C THR A 25 12.00 1.80 21.51
N THR A 26 11.65 3.01 21.94
CA THR A 26 12.50 3.83 22.83
C THR A 26 12.71 3.15 24.18
N PHE A 27 11.66 2.55 24.74
CA PHE A 27 11.71 1.78 25.97
C PHE A 27 12.65 0.57 25.84
N LEU A 28 12.53 -0.22 24.76
CA LEU A 28 13.41 -1.36 24.52
C LEU A 28 14.89 -0.96 24.38
N ILE A 29 15.17 0.16 23.69
CA ILE A 29 16.55 0.63 23.48
C ILE A 29 17.17 1.18 24.77
N SER A 30 16.40 1.88 25.61
CA SER A 30 16.96 2.68 26.70
C SER A 30 16.61 2.21 28.12
N CYS A 31 15.46 1.58 28.34
CA CYS A 31 15.00 1.23 29.69
C CYS A 31 15.20 -0.25 30.06
N VAL A 32 15.58 -1.11 29.12
CA VAL A 32 15.79 -2.55 29.38
C VAL A 32 17.28 -2.83 29.57
N ASP A 33 17.64 -3.45 30.68
CA ASP A 33 18.97 -4.00 30.92
C ASP A 33 19.04 -5.45 30.41
N TYR A 34 19.59 -5.60 29.20
CA TYR A 34 19.73 -6.90 28.56
C TYR A 34 20.74 -7.82 29.25
N ASP A 35 21.69 -7.30 30.03
CA ASP A 35 22.67 -8.14 30.73
C ASP A 35 22.03 -8.89 31.90
N ILE A 36 21.07 -8.27 32.58
CA ILE A 36 20.26 -8.93 33.62
C ILE A 36 19.26 -9.88 32.95
N LEU A 37 18.60 -9.44 31.87
CA LEU A 37 17.60 -10.25 31.16
C LEU A 37 18.18 -11.54 30.56
N PHE A 38 19.40 -11.48 30.02
CA PHE A 38 20.10 -12.64 29.47
C PHE A 38 20.94 -13.41 30.50
N ALA A 39 20.81 -13.07 31.79
CA ALA A 39 21.54 -13.70 32.89
C ALA A 39 23.09 -13.61 32.78
N ASN A 40 23.60 -12.63 32.03
CA ASN A 40 25.03 -12.33 31.98
C ASN A 40 25.54 -11.70 33.29
N LYS A 41 24.63 -11.08 34.06
CA LYS A 41 24.91 -10.43 35.35
C LYS A 41 24.00 -11.00 36.44
N ALA A 42 24.59 -11.60 37.47
CA ALA A 42 23.85 -12.01 38.65
C ALA A 42 23.35 -10.79 39.43
N LEU A 43 22.09 -10.82 39.88
CA LEU A 43 21.55 -9.81 40.79
C LEU A 43 22.24 -9.98 42.15
N ASN A 44 23.00 -8.96 42.58
CA ASN A 44 23.68 -8.94 43.88
C ASN A 44 22.70 -8.65 45.06
N HIS A 45 21.53 -9.28 45.06
CA HIS A 45 20.56 -9.18 46.15
C HIS A 45 20.44 -10.51 46.89
N SER A 46 21.54 -11.00 47.46
CA SER A 46 21.45 -11.96 48.58
C SER A 46 22.74 -12.05 49.39
N GLN A 47 22.58 -11.81 50.70
CA GLN A 47 23.50 -12.19 51.78
C GLN A 47 23.35 -13.68 52.17
N HIS A 48 22.61 -14.49 51.39
CA HIS A 48 22.40 -15.92 51.65
C HIS A 48 22.54 -16.76 50.36
N PRO A 49 23.35 -17.85 50.35
CA PRO A 49 23.86 -18.46 49.11
C PRO A 49 23.02 -19.63 48.56
N SER A 50 21.78 -19.85 49.00
CA SER A 50 21.16 -21.19 48.89
C SER A 50 19.86 -21.32 48.11
N GLU A 51 19.41 -20.33 47.32
CA GLU A 51 18.36 -20.53 46.31
C GLU A 51 18.58 -19.62 45.09
N PRO A 52 18.52 -20.11 43.83
CA PRO A 52 18.57 -19.27 42.66
C PRO A 52 17.27 -18.46 42.58
N ILE A 53 17.33 -17.18 42.97
CA ILE A 53 16.20 -16.26 42.83
C ILE A 53 15.92 -16.12 41.32
N LYS A 54 14.73 -16.54 40.89
CA LYS A 54 14.29 -16.41 39.50
C LYS A 54 14.20 -14.93 39.15
N VAL A 55 14.96 -14.50 38.13
CA VAL A 55 14.90 -13.13 37.59
C VAL A 55 13.50 -12.86 37.08
N THR A 56 12.87 -11.79 37.56
CA THR A 56 11.57 -11.35 37.09
C THR A 56 11.72 -10.27 36.01
N LEU A 57 10.73 -10.12 35.13
CA LEU A 57 10.77 -9.09 34.08
C LEU A 57 10.99 -7.66 34.62
N PRO A 58 10.37 -7.24 35.74
CA PRO A 58 10.65 -5.94 36.34
C PRO A 58 12.08 -5.73 36.78
N ASP A 59 12.83 -6.79 37.12
CA ASP A 59 14.24 -6.67 37.55
C ASP A 59 15.15 -6.21 36.41
N ALA A 60 14.76 -6.48 35.16
CA ALA A 60 15.46 -6.00 33.97
C ALA A 60 15.07 -4.56 33.58
N PHE A 61 14.04 -3.99 34.20
CA PHE A 61 13.60 -2.63 33.89
C PHE A 61 14.33 -1.62 34.77
N LEU A 62 15.05 -0.70 34.12
CA LEU A 62 15.76 0.36 34.82
C LEU A 62 14.77 1.31 35.51
N PRO A 63 15.11 1.83 36.70
CA PRO A 63 14.26 2.80 37.39
C PRO A 63 14.06 4.06 36.51
N PRO A 64 12.89 4.72 36.57
CA PRO A 64 12.53 5.82 35.66
C PRO A 64 13.56 6.95 35.59
N ASN A 65 14.20 7.28 36.71
CA ASN A 65 15.22 8.34 36.79
C ASN A 65 16.49 7.99 35.99
N VAL A 66 16.89 6.72 35.98
CA VAL A 66 18.08 6.25 35.24
C VAL A 66 17.72 6.11 33.76
N CYS A 67 16.52 5.62 33.45
CA CYS A 67 16.10 5.53 32.05
C CYS A 67 15.99 6.92 31.41
N SER A 68 15.36 7.89 32.08
CA SER A 68 15.26 9.26 31.55
C SER A 68 16.62 9.91 31.33
N ALA A 69 17.56 9.73 32.26
CA ALA A 69 18.94 10.20 32.10
C ALA A 69 19.66 9.53 30.91
N ARG A 70 19.46 8.22 30.70
CA ARG A 70 20.05 7.50 29.55
C ARG A 70 19.46 7.97 28.21
N ILE A 71 18.16 8.21 28.15
CA ILE A 71 17.49 8.79 26.97
C ILE A 71 18.06 10.20 26.71
N GLN A 72 18.18 11.02 27.75
CA GLN A 72 18.71 12.39 27.65
C GLN A 72 20.21 12.45 27.28
N ALA A 73 20.99 11.41 27.63
CA ALA A 73 22.38 11.32 27.23
C ALA A 73 22.55 10.99 25.74
N ASN A 74 21.57 10.34 25.11
CA ASN A 74 21.64 9.97 23.69
C ASN A 74 21.06 11.06 22.78
N SER A 75 21.91 11.99 22.36
CA SER A 75 21.51 13.13 21.52
C SER A 75 20.88 12.71 20.18
N PHE A 76 21.32 11.60 19.58
CA PHE A 76 20.75 11.10 18.32
C PHE A 76 19.31 10.61 18.52
N LEU A 77 19.06 9.84 19.58
CA LEU A 77 17.71 9.36 19.93
C LEU A 77 16.77 10.53 20.23
N ILE A 78 17.22 11.54 20.98
CA ILE A 78 16.43 12.74 21.26
C ILE A 78 16.07 13.47 19.96
N CYS A 79 17.01 13.62 19.03
CA CYS A 79 16.74 14.25 17.74
C CYS A 79 15.62 13.52 16.98
N ILE A 80 15.67 12.18 16.92
CA ILE A 80 14.62 11.37 16.30
C ILE A 80 13.28 11.55 17.03
N LEU A 81 13.29 11.54 18.37
CA LEU A 81 12.08 11.71 19.18
C LEU A 81 11.44 13.09 18.99
N VAL A 82 12.24 14.16 18.85
CA VAL A 82 11.74 15.51 18.57
C VAL A 82 11.07 15.54 17.19
N ILE A 83 11.70 14.98 16.15
CA ILE A 83 11.12 14.95 14.80
C ILE A 83 9.83 14.12 14.78
N ALA A 84 9.82 12.95 15.43
CA ALA A 84 8.64 12.11 15.58
C ALA A 84 7.52 12.83 16.35
N GLY A 85 7.86 13.59 17.40
CA GLY A 85 6.94 14.41 18.18
C GLY A 85 6.30 15.52 17.36
N VAL A 86 7.10 16.28 16.59
CA VAL A 86 6.59 17.33 15.68
C VAL A 86 5.66 16.73 14.62
N PHE A 87 6.05 15.60 14.02
CA PHE A 87 5.21 14.90 13.04
C PHE A 87 3.89 14.41 13.68
N TRP A 88 3.94 13.87 14.89
CA TRP A 88 2.75 13.44 15.61
C TRP A 88 1.82 14.59 15.97
N ILE A 89 2.35 15.72 16.45
CA ILE A 89 1.58 16.94 16.74
C ILE A 89 0.90 17.46 15.48
N HIS A 90 1.62 17.53 14.35
CA HIS A 90 1.00 17.89 13.07
C HIS A 90 -0.15 16.94 12.76
N ARG A 91 0.04 15.62 12.88
CA ARG A 91 -1.00 14.64 12.58
C ARG A 91 -2.20 14.78 13.51
N LEU A 92 -1.98 15.09 14.79
CA LEU A 92 -3.02 15.37 15.77
C LEU A 92 -3.83 16.63 15.41
N VAL A 93 -3.17 17.73 15.03
CA VAL A 93 -3.85 18.95 14.60
C VAL A 93 -4.72 18.68 13.36
N LYS A 94 -4.19 17.94 12.38
CA LYS A 94 -4.95 17.53 11.20
C LYS A 94 -6.15 16.64 11.56
N PHE A 95 -5.99 15.72 12.51
CA PHE A 95 -7.07 14.89 13.01
C PHE A 95 -8.18 15.71 13.68
N ILE A 96 -7.82 16.66 14.56
CA ILE A 96 -8.80 17.55 15.21
C ILE A 96 -9.56 18.37 14.17
N TYR A 97 -8.86 18.93 13.18
CA TYR A 97 -9.50 19.65 12.08
C TYR A 97 -10.47 18.75 11.29
N ASN A 98 -10.02 17.55 10.93
CA ASN A 98 -10.83 16.58 10.20
C ASN A 98 -12.09 16.18 10.98
N ILE A 99 -12.01 16.00 12.30
CA ILE A 99 -13.17 15.69 13.14
C ILE A 99 -14.25 16.77 13.01
N CYS A 100 -13.84 18.05 13.08
CA CYS A 100 -14.77 19.18 12.92
C CYS A 100 -15.47 19.13 11.55
N CYS A 101 -14.70 18.94 10.47
CA CYS A 101 -15.26 18.81 9.12
C CYS A 101 -16.16 17.58 8.96
N TYR A 102 -15.77 16.45 9.54
CA TYR A 102 -16.56 15.22 9.49
C TYR A 102 -17.83 15.29 10.34
N TRP A 103 -17.84 16.10 11.41
CA TRP A 103 -19.04 16.34 12.20
C TRP A 103 -20.09 17.11 11.41
N GLU A 104 -19.67 18.05 10.57
CA GLU A 104 -20.55 18.75 9.63
C GLU A 104 -21.16 17.76 8.62
N ILE A 105 -20.34 16.87 8.06
CA ILE A 105 -20.83 15.80 7.17
C ILE A 105 -21.78 14.86 7.92
N HIS A 106 -21.47 14.50 9.16
CA HIS A 106 -22.36 13.70 10.01
C HIS A 106 -23.72 14.37 10.21
N SER A 107 -23.75 15.68 10.49
CA SER A 107 -24.97 16.49 10.55
C SER A 107 -25.72 16.48 9.22
N PHE A 108 -25.02 16.59 8.10
CA PHE A 108 -25.61 16.50 6.76
C PHE A 108 -26.33 15.16 6.52
N TYR A 109 -25.72 14.03 6.92
CA TYR A 109 -26.36 12.72 6.80
C TYR A 109 -27.66 12.59 7.62
N ILE A 110 -27.68 13.10 8.85
CA ILE A 110 -28.85 13.01 9.72
C ILE A 110 -29.93 14.00 9.29
N ASN A 111 -29.55 15.26 9.09
CA ASN A 111 -30.50 16.36 8.92
C ASN A 111 -30.98 16.50 7.48
N ALA A 112 -30.09 16.38 6.49
CA ALA A 112 -30.46 16.51 5.08
C ALA A 112 -30.83 15.14 4.48
N LEU A 113 -29.91 14.16 4.53
CA LEU A 113 -30.14 12.83 3.91
C LEU A 113 -31.19 11.96 4.61
N LYS A 114 -31.56 12.33 5.86
CA LYS A 114 -32.45 11.56 6.73
C LYS A 114 -31.99 10.11 6.88
N ILE A 115 -30.68 9.89 6.97
CA ILE A 115 -30.06 8.58 7.21
C ILE A 115 -29.49 8.59 8.63
N PRO A 116 -30.06 7.79 9.57
CA PRO A 116 -29.48 7.65 10.89
C PRO A 116 -28.17 6.84 10.83
N MET A 117 -27.22 7.16 11.71
CA MET A 117 -25.89 6.53 11.71
C MET A 117 -25.92 5.02 11.99
N SER A 118 -26.94 4.54 12.71
CA SER A 118 -27.10 3.11 13.01
C SER A 118 -27.43 2.27 11.77
N THR A 119 -28.09 2.85 10.77
CA THR A 119 -28.49 2.13 9.56
C THR A 119 -27.52 2.33 8.40
N LEU A 120 -26.66 3.35 8.45
CA LEU A 120 -25.66 3.66 7.41
C LEU A 120 -24.84 2.44 6.92
N PRO A 121 -24.41 1.47 7.76
CA PRO A 121 -23.68 0.30 7.28
C PRO A 121 -24.47 -0.61 6.32
N TYR A 122 -25.80 -0.55 6.35
CA TYR A 122 -26.69 -1.37 5.52
C TYR A 122 -27.13 -0.66 4.23
N TYR A 123 -26.83 0.63 4.09
CA TYR A 123 -27.10 1.39 2.88
C TYR A 123 -26.03 1.11 1.82
N THR A 124 -26.46 0.91 0.58
CA THR A 124 -25.56 0.89 -0.56
C THR A 124 -25.14 2.31 -0.94
N TRP A 125 -23.95 2.48 -1.54
CA TRP A 125 -23.51 3.79 -2.03
C TRP A 125 -24.48 4.36 -3.07
N GLN A 126 -25.09 3.51 -3.90
CA GLN A 126 -26.07 3.91 -4.92
C GLN A 126 -27.30 4.56 -4.29
N GLU A 127 -27.82 4.02 -3.18
CA GLU A 127 -28.94 4.63 -2.45
C GLU A 127 -28.55 5.97 -1.83
N VAL A 128 -27.35 6.07 -1.24
CA VAL A 128 -26.83 7.33 -0.67
C VAL A 128 -26.69 8.38 -1.78
N GLN A 129 -26.11 8.01 -2.92
CA GLN A 129 -25.92 8.87 -4.07
C GLN A 129 -27.25 9.37 -4.65
N ALA A 130 -28.24 8.49 -4.81
CA ALA A 130 -29.56 8.85 -5.29
C ALA A 130 -30.23 9.90 -4.39
N ARG A 131 -30.10 9.76 -3.06
CA ARG A 131 -30.60 10.76 -2.11
C ARG A 131 -29.86 12.10 -2.19
N ILE A 132 -28.55 12.09 -2.39
CA ILE A 132 -27.77 13.33 -2.60
C ILE A 132 -28.28 14.07 -3.84
N VAL A 133 -28.51 13.36 -4.94
CA VAL A 133 -29.05 13.93 -6.19
C VAL A 133 -30.45 14.49 -5.98
N GLN A 134 -31.31 13.79 -5.23
CA GLN A 134 -32.66 14.27 -4.92
C GLN A 134 -32.64 15.55 -4.07
N ILE A 135 -31.77 15.60 -3.06
CA ILE A 135 -31.65 16.73 -2.14
C ILE A 135 -31.14 17.99 -2.80
N GLN A 136 -30.35 17.89 -3.88
CA GLN A 136 -29.92 19.07 -4.63
C GLN A 136 -31.10 19.97 -5.06
N LYS A 137 -32.30 19.40 -5.23
CA LYS A 137 -33.52 20.15 -5.58
C LYS A 137 -34.06 20.98 -4.41
N GLU A 138 -33.90 20.49 -3.19
CA GLU A 138 -34.38 21.13 -1.95
C GLU A 138 -33.32 22.05 -1.34
N HIS A 139 -32.07 21.59 -1.31
CA HIS A 139 -30.89 22.30 -0.84
C HIS A 139 -29.93 22.49 -2.02
N GLN A 140 -29.67 23.75 -2.41
CA GLN A 140 -28.73 24.07 -3.49
C GLN A 140 -27.27 23.89 -3.02
N ILE A 141 -26.79 22.64 -3.00
CA ILE A 141 -25.42 22.29 -2.60
C ILE A 141 -24.43 22.66 -3.72
N CYS A 142 -24.81 22.42 -4.98
CA CYS A 142 -24.09 22.93 -6.15
C CYS A 142 -24.67 24.29 -6.59
N ILE A 143 -23.85 25.35 -6.54
CA ILE A 143 -24.28 26.71 -6.89
C ILE A 143 -24.40 26.89 -8.41
N HIS A 144 -23.48 26.31 -9.18
CA HIS A 144 -23.36 26.53 -10.62
C HIS A 144 -24.36 25.72 -11.47
N LYS A 145 -24.95 24.66 -10.90
CA LYS A 145 -25.80 23.73 -11.63
C LYS A 145 -27.07 23.45 -10.81
N LYS A 146 -28.23 23.71 -11.41
CA LYS A 146 -29.54 23.51 -10.76
C LYS A 146 -29.81 22.05 -10.43
N GLU A 147 -29.35 21.13 -11.28
CA GLU A 147 -29.50 19.68 -11.11
C GLU A 147 -28.13 19.00 -11.10
N LEU A 148 -27.85 18.24 -10.06
CA LEU A 148 -26.62 17.46 -9.94
C LEU A 148 -26.84 16.09 -10.58
N THR A 149 -25.92 15.66 -11.44
CA THR A 149 -25.95 14.30 -12.01
C THR A 149 -25.09 13.36 -11.19
N GLU A 150 -25.36 12.06 -11.30
CA GLU A 150 -24.54 11.03 -10.67
C GLU A 150 -23.07 11.14 -11.11
N LEU A 151 -22.84 11.34 -12.40
CA LEU A 151 -21.50 11.49 -12.98
C LEU A 151 -20.72 12.67 -12.39
N ASP A 152 -21.39 13.80 -12.11
CA ASP A 152 -20.74 14.96 -11.47
C ASP A 152 -20.16 14.58 -10.09
N ILE A 153 -20.86 13.72 -9.33
CA ILE A 153 -20.39 13.22 -8.03
C ILE A 153 -19.14 12.34 -8.22
N TYR A 154 -19.15 11.43 -9.20
CA TYR A 154 -17.98 10.61 -9.52
C TYR A 154 -16.79 11.46 -9.93
N HIS A 155 -16.97 12.45 -10.82
CA HIS A 155 -15.89 13.33 -11.23
C HIS A 155 -15.32 14.15 -10.06
N ARG A 156 -16.16 14.59 -9.13
CA ARG A 156 -15.71 15.30 -7.91
C ARG A 156 -14.87 14.40 -6.99
N ILE A 157 -15.31 13.17 -6.75
CA ILE A 157 -14.62 12.22 -5.87
C ILE A 157 -13.32 11.70 -6.50
N LEU A 158 -13.34 11.43 -7.81
CA LEU A 158 -12.30 10.68 -8.50
C LEU A 158 -11.39 11.54 -9.38
N ARG A 159 -11.54 12.87 -9.38
CA ARG A 159 -10.78 13.83 -10.23
C ARG A 159 -9.32 13.43 -10.39
N PHE A 160 -8.58 13.40 -9.29
CA PHE A 160 -7.14 13.11 -9.30
C PHE A 160 -6.83 11.63 -9.56
N LYS A 161 -7.71 10.71 -9.16
CA LYS A 161 -7.54 9.27 -9.43
C LYS A 161 -7.64 8.97 -10.92
N ASN A 162 -8.54 9.63 -11.63
CA ASN A 162 -8.69 9.51 -13.07
C ASN A 162 -7.43 9.97 -13.80
N TYR A 163 -6.81 11.08 -13.37
CA TYR A 163 -5.50 11.49 -13.91
C TYR A 163 -4.42 10.44 -13.64
N MET A 164 -4.34 9.90 -12.41
CA MET A 164 -3.36 8.85 -12.09
C MET A 164 -3.53 7.59 -12.95
N VAL A 165 -4.77 7.15 -13.18
CA VAL A 165 -5.06 6.01 -14.08
C VAL A 165 -4.58 6.31 -15.50
N ALA A 166 -4.96 7.47 -16.06
CA ALA A 166 -4.55 7.87 -17.40
C ALA A 166 -3.01 7.97 -17.53
N MET A 167 -2.32 8.54 -16.55
CA MET A 167 -0.87 8.68 -16.57
C MET A 167 -0.13 7.33 -16.49
N VAL A 168 -0.67 6.38 -15.73
CA VAL A 168 -0.14 5.00 -15.67
C VAL A 168 -0.38 4.28 -16.99
N ASN A 169 -1.59 4.35 -17.55
CA ASN A 169 -1.96 3.66 -18.79
C ASN A 169 -1.17 4.18 -19.99
N LYS A 170 -0.95 5.51 -20.08
CA LYS A 170 -0.11 6.13 -21.12
C LYS A 170 1.40 6.01 -20.86
N SER A 171 1.83 5.26 -19.83
CA SER A 171 3.24 5.05 -19.49
C SER A 171 4.06 6.33 -19.26
N LEU A 172 3.39 7.41 -18.81
CA LEU A 172 4.03 8.68 -18.49
C LEU A 172 4.85 8.58 -17.19
N LEU A 173 4.37 7.79 -16.23
CA LEU A 173 5.09 7.58 -14.97
C LEU A 173 6.20 6.54 -15.12
N PRO A 174 7.42 6.79 -14.63
CA PRO A 174 8.52 5.83 -14.68
C PRO A 174 8.35 4.77 -13.59
N ILE A 175 7.56 3.74 -13.90
CA ILE A 175 7.28 2.62 -12.98
C ILE A 175 7.83 1.28 -13.48
N ARG A 176 8.19 1.18 -14.76
CA ARG A 176 8.76 -0.03 -15.37
C ARG A 176 10.27 0.13 -15.52
N PHE A 177 11.03 -0.83 -15.02
CA PHE A 177 12.49 -0.84 -15.03
C PHE A 177 13.03 -2.18 -15.50
N ARG A 178 14.06 -2.16 -16.35
CA ARG A 178 14.78 -3.36 -16.76
C ARG A 178 16.02 -3.54 -15.90
N LEU A 179 16.00 -4.54 -15.02
CA LEU A 179 17.12 -4.88 -14.15
C LEU A 179 17.96 -6.00 -14.76
N PRO A 180 19.31 -5.94 -14.70
CA PRO A 180 20.19 -6.91 -15.36
C PRO A 180 19.96 -8.39 -15.00
N LEU A 181 19.42 -8.68 -13.82
CA LEU A 181 19.20 -10.05 -13.31
C LEU A 181 17.72 -10.44 -13.21
N LEU A 182 16.82 -9.47 -12.99
CA LEU A 182 15.40 -9.71 -12.72
C LEU A 182 14.51 -9.47 -13.94
N GLY A 183 15.07 -8.95 -15.05
CA GLY A 183 14.32 -8.62 -16.25
C GLY A 183 13.46 -7.37 -16.08
N ASP A 184 12.29 -7.37 -16.73
CA ASP A 184 11.35 -6.26 -16.68
C ASP A 184 10.54 -6.31 -15.36
N THR A 185 10.77 -5.32 -14.51
CA THR A 185 10.19 -5.19 -13.16
C THR A 185 9.33 -3.94 -13.06
N VAL A 186 8.30 -4.00 -12.22
CA VAL A 186 7.43 -2.85 -11.94
C VAL A 186 7.62 -2.42 -10.51
N PHE A 187 8.04 -1.18 -10.29
CA PHE A 187 8.19 -0.60 -8.96
C PHE A 187 7.20 0.54 -8.77
N TYR A 188 6.11 0.26 -8.07
CA TYR A 188 5.08 1.24 -7.75
C TYR A 188 4.55 1.04 -6.34
N THR A 189 5.11 1.80 -5.39
CA THR A 189 4.84 1.72 -3.95
C THR A 189 3.91 2.84 -3.50
N ARG A 190 3.39 2.72 -2.27
CA ARG A 190 2.56 3.78 -1.65
C ARG A 190 3.33 5.09 -1.51
N GLY A 191 4.61 5.03 -1.14
CA GLY A 191 5.47 6.20 -1.02
C GLY A 191 5.70 6.92 -2.35
N LEU A 192 5.93 6.17 -3.43
CA LEU A 192 6.10 6.75 -4.77
C LEU A 192 4.79 7.38 -5.27
N LYS A 193 3.66 6.69 -5.09
CA LYS A 193 2.33 7.22 -5.43
C LYS A 193 2.04 8.52 -4.68
N TYR A 194 2.28 8.57 -3.37
CA TYR A 194 2.08 9.76 -2.56
C TYR A 194 2.91 10.94 -3.09
N ASN A 195 4.17 10.68 -3.46
CA ASN A 195 5.01 11.71 -4.05
C ASN A 195 4.50 12.21 -5.40
N PHE A 196 3.98 11.33 -6.27
CA PHE A 196 3.32 11.77 -7.51
C PHE A 196 2.11 12.65 -7.23
N GLU A 197 1.24 12.27 -6.30
CA GLU A 197 0.07 13.07 -5.93
C GLU A 197 0.47 14.43 -5.32
N LEU A 198 1.53 14.44 -4.49
CA LEU A 198 2.10 15.66 -3.92
C LEU A 198 2.70 16.57 -5.01
N ILE A 199 3.41 16.01 -5.98
CA ILE A 199 4.00 16.78 -7.08
C ILE A 199 2.89 17.34 -7.98
N PHE A 200 1.88 16.55 -8.34
CA PHE A 200 0.92 16.98 -9.37
C PHE A 200 -0.27 17.77 -8.83
N PHE A 201 -0.82 17.36 -7.69
CA PHE A 201 -2.14 17.81 -7.24
C PHE A 201 -2.14 18.61 -5.95
N TRP A 202 -1.17 18.39 -5.05
CA TRP A 202 -1.20 19.01 -3.71
C TRP A 202 -0.10 20.05 -3.49
N GLY A 203 -0.43 21.07 -2.70
CA GLY A 203 0.49 22.14 -2.31
C GLY A 203 0.48 23.36 -3.25
N PRO A 204 1.06 24.48 -2.82
CA PRO A 204 0.94 25.77 -3.50
C PRO A 204 1.61 25.78 -4.90
N GLY A 205 2.66 24.98 -5.07
CA GLY A 205 3.38 24.82 -6.34
C GLY A 205 2.77 23.81 -7.30
N SER A 206 1.60 23.22 -7.00
CA SER A 206 0.92 22.20 -7.84
C SER A 206 0.38 22.75 -9.14
N LEU A 207 0.05 21.84 -10.06
CA LEU A 207 -0.50 22.21 -11.37
C LEU A 207 -1.92 22.78 -11.20
N PHE A 208 -2.62 22.32 -10.17
CA PHE A 208 -3.94 22.80 -9.79
C PHE A 208 -3.80 24.07 -8.94
N GLU A 209 -4.59 25.09 -9.27
CA GLU A 209 -4.64 26.34 -8.49
C GLU A 209 -5.48 26.13 -7.23
N ASN A 210 -6.65 25.52 -7.44
CA ASN A 210 -7.58 25.06 -6.42
C ASN A 210 -7.82 23.57 -6.62
N GLU A 211 -8.51 22.91 -5.69
CA GLU A 211 -8.78 21.46 -5.79
C GLU A 211 -9.51 21.04 -7.09
N TRP A 212 -10.10 21.98 -7.83
CA TRP A 212 -10.97 21.73 -8.98
C TRP A 212 -10.59 22.44 -10.28
N SER A 213 -9.59 23.33 -10.29
CA SER A 213 -9.19 24.10 -11.48
C SER A 213 -7.69 24.01 -11.71
N LEU A 214 -7.30 23.70 -12.94
CA LEU A 214 -5.93 23.72 -13.41
C LEU A 214 -5.49 25.17 -13.63
N LYS A 215 -4.27 25.52 -13.21
CA LYS A 215 -3.73 26.88 -13.43
C LYS A 215 -3.79 27.24 -14.91
N ALA A 216 -4.30 28.43 -15.22
CA ALA A 216 -4.56 28.88 -16.59
C ALA A 216 -3.31 28.86 -17.50
N GLU A 217 -2.11 28.98 -16.92
CA GLU A 217 -0.84 28.88 -17.65
C GLU A 217 -0.65 27.51 -18.33
N TYR A 218 -1.10 26.41 -17.70
CA TYR A 218 -0.97 25.05 -18.25
C TYR A 218 -1.97 24.77 -19.38
N LYS A 219 -3.03 25.58 -19.52
CA LYS A 219 -3.98 25.48 -20.63
C LYS A 219 -3.43 26.11 -21.93
N ARG A 220 -2.41 26.97 -21.85
CA ARG A 220 -1.83 27.69 -23.00
C ARG A 220 -0.60 26.97 -23.55
N ALA A 221 -0.43 26.94 -24.88
CA ALA A 221 0.70 26.26 -25.51
C ALA A 221 2.04 27.04 -25.45
N GLY A 222 1.99 28.37 -25.37
CA GLY A 222 3.16 29.23 -25.56
C GLY A 222 4.30 29.01 -24.55
N ASN A 223 3.99 28.70 -23.28
CA ASN A 223 4.98 28.67 -22.20
C ASN A 223 5.36 27.23 -21.79
N ARG A 224 5.16 26.23 -22.68
CA ARG A 224 5.32 24.82 -22.31
C ARG A 224 6.70 24.45 -21.76
N LEU A 225 7.77 25.03 -22.33
CA LEU A 225 9.15 24.74 -21.92
C LEU A 225 9.46 25.32 -20.54
N GLU A 226 9.03 26.56 -20.30
CA GLU A 226 9.18 27.23 -19.01
C GLU A 226 8.41 26.49 -17.90
N LEU A 227 7.18 26.04 -18.19
CA LEU A 227 6.38 25.25 -17.26
C LEU A 227 7.01 23.87 -16.99
N ALA A 228 7.57 23.23 -18.01
CA ALA A 228 8.27 21.96 -17.86
C ALA A 228 9.54 22.10 -17.01
N GLU A 229 10.26 23.23 -17.10
CA GLU A 229 11.42 23.53 -16.27
C GLU A 229 11.02 23.83 -14.81
N LYS A 230 9.94 24.59 -14.60
CA LYS A 230 9.34 24.81 -13.27
C LYS A 230 8.94 23.49 -12.60
N LEU A 231 8.27 22.60 -13.34
CA LEU A 231 7.90 21.28 -12.84
C LEU A 231 9.13 20.41 -12.56
N SER A 232 10.13 20.42 -13.45
CA SER A 232 11.41 19.71 -13.27
C SER A 232 12.15 20.14 -12.00
N THR A 233 12.21 21.45 -11.75
CA THR A 233 12.84 22.02 -10.55
C THR A 233 12.08 21.64 -9.28
N ARG A 234 10.75 21.62 -9.34
CA ARG A 234 9.93 21.17 -8.22
C ARG A 234 10.12 19.67 -7.91
N ILE A 235 10.15 18.83 -8.94
CA ILE A 235 10.45 17.39 -8.80
C ILE A 235 11.82 17.20 -8.14
N LEU A 236 12.83 17.97 -8.53
CA LEU A 236 14.16 17.94 -7.94
C LEU A 236 14.13 18.24 -6.43
N TRP A 237 13.50 19.34 -6.02
CA TRP A 237 13.43 19.72 -4.61
C TRP A 237 12.65 18.72 -3.75
N ILE A 238 11.55 18.18 -4.28
CA ILE A 238 10.80 17.11 -3.59
C ILE A 238 11.65 15.83 -3.52
N GLY A 239 12.39 15.48 -4.57
CA GLY A 239 13.33 14.37 -4.58
C GLY A 239 14.43 14.53 -3.53
N ILE A 240 15.04 15.72 -3.41
CA ILE A 240 16.06 16.03 -2.40
C ILE A 240 15.46 15.95 -0.98
N ALA A 241 14.25 16.46 -0.77
CA ALA A 241 13.57 16.35 0.52
C ALA A 241 13.31 14.88 0.90
N ASN A 242 12.87 14.04 -0.05
CA ASN A 242 12.73 12.60 0.19
C ASN A 242 14.07 11.92 0.50
N PHE A 243 15.15 12.32 -0.16
CA PHE A 243 16.49 11.81 0.11
C PHE A 243 16.96 12.17 1.52
N LEU A 244 16.73 13.41 1.96
CA LEU A 244 17.08 13.85 3.32
C LEU A 244 16.25 13.14 4.41
N LEU A 245 14.96 12.89 4.13
CA LEU A 245 14.05 12.19 5.05
C LEU A 245 14.18 10.65 4.99
N CYS A 246 14.92 10.11 4.02
CA CYS A 246 15.12 8.69 3.81
C CYS A 246 15.46 7.90 5.08
N PRO A 247 16.47 8.27 5.90
CA PRO A 247 16.82 7.49 7.09
C PRO A 247 15.67 7.39 8.10
N LEU A 248 14.91 8.47 8.29
CA LEU A 248 13.79 8.49 9.23
C LEU A 248 12.62 7.64 8.75
N ILE A 249 12.27 7.75 7.46
CA ILE A 249 11.20 6.95 6.86
C ILE A 249 11.60 5.47 6.86
N LEU A 250 12.87 5.15 6.59
CA LEU A 250 13.37 3.78 6.61
C LEU A 250 13.29 3.16 8.01
N ILE A 251 13.71 3.89 9.05
CA ILE A 251 13.55 3.43 10.45
C ILE A 251 12.08 3.13 10.75
N TRP A 252 11.17 4.03 10.39
CA TRP A 252 9.74 3.80 10.57
C TRP A 252 9.24 2.56 9.82
N GLN A 253 9.62 2.37 8.56
CA GLN A 253 9.21 1.20 7.77
C GLN A 253 9.73 -0.11 8.37
N ILE A 254 11.00 -0.16 8.82
CA ILE A 254 11.59 -1.33 9.49
C ILE A 254 10.80 -1.66 10.76
N LEU A 255 10.60 -0.67 11.64
CA LEU A 255 9.89 -0.87 12.90
C LEU A 255 8.44 -1.31 12.67
N TYR A 256 7.74 -0.63 11.77
CA TYR A 256 6.34 -0.95 11.46
C TYR A 256 6.20 -2.34 10.85
N ALA A 257 7.09 -2.71 9.92
CA ALA A 257 7.10 -4.05 9.33
C ALA A 257 7.41 -5.12 10.38
N PHE A 258 8.38 -4.87 11.26
CA PHE A 258 8.71 -5.78 12.36
C PHE A 258 7.51 -6.01 13.29
N PHE A 259 6.86 -4.95 13.78
CA PHE A 259 5.72 -5.08 14.69
C PHE A 259 4.47 -5.67 14.04
N SER A 260 4.29 -5.47 12.73
CA SER A 260 3.08 -5.93 12.03
C SER A 260 3.19 -7.37 11.49
N TYR A 261 4.38 -7.79 11.06
CA TYR A 261 4.54 -9.07 10.33
C TYR A 261 5.31 -10.16 11.08
N THR A 262 6.04 -9.84 12.15
CA THR A 262 6.82 -10.86 12.89
C THR A 262 5.92 -11.91 13.57
N GLU A 263 4.77 -11.49 14.12
CA GLU A 263 3.78 -12.43 14.68
C GLU A 263 3.23 -13.38 13.62
N ILE A 264 2.90 -12.84 12.44
CA ILE A 264 2.40 -13.59 11.30
C ILE A 264 3.44 -14.59 10.81
N LEU A 265 4.72 -14.19 10.75
CA LEU A 265 5.82 -15.08 10.35
C LEU A 265 5.95 -16.29 11.29
N LYS A 266 5.79 -16.08 12.60
CA LYS A 266 5.83 -17.16 13.59
C LYS A 266 4.58 -18.05 13.53
N ARG A 267 3.39 -17.45 13.38
CA ARG A 267 2.11 -18.18 13.46
C ARG A 267 1.77 -18.92 12.19
N GLU A 268 1.91 -18.27 11.03
CA GLU A 268 1.52 -18.80 9.74
C GLU A 268 2.44 -18.25 8.63
N PRO A 269 3.66 -18.79 8.47
CA PRO A 269 4.62 -18.28 7.49
C PRO A 269 4.12 -18.39 6.04
N GLY A 270 3.24 -19.36 5.76
CA GLY A 270 2.60 -19.52 4.44
C GLY A 270 1.76 -18.31 4.01
N SER A 271 1.29 -17.50 4.95
CA SER A 271 0.51 -16.28 4.64
C SER A 271 1.34 -15.18 3.95
N LEU A 272 2.66 -15.18 4.08
CA LEU A 272 3.57 -14.29 3.35
C LEU A 272 3.81 -14.77 1.91
N GLY A 273 3.68 -16.08 1.69
CA GLY A 273 3.66 -16.72 0.37
C GLY A 273 2.32 -16.55 -0.37
N ALA A 274 1.28 -16.10 0.33
CA ALA A 274 0.05 -15.67 -0.33
C ALA A 274 0.31 -14.45 -1.22
N ARG A 275 -0.52 -14.30 -2.25
CA ARG A 275 -0.42 -13.22 -3.22
C ARG A 275 -1.44 -12.13 -2.92
N CYS A 276 -1.19 -10.92 -3.38
CA CYS A 276 -2.11 -9.80 -3.32
C CYS A 276 -2.06 -9.00 -4.63
N TRP A 277 -3.14 -8.30 -4.93
CA TRP A 277 -3.17 -7.35 -6.04
C TRP A 277 -2.17 -6.23 -5.77
N SER A 278 -1.19 -6.08 -6.66
CA SER A 278 -0.15 -5.04 -6.55
C SER A 278 -0.77 -3.65 -6.66
N LEU A 279 -0.09 -2.63 -6.12
CA LEU A 279 -0.57 -1.25 -6.26
C LEU A 279 -0.62 -0.83 -7.73
N TYR A 280 0.33 -1.32 -8.53
CA TYR A 280 0.31 -1.16 -9.99
C TYR A 280 -0.93 -1.79 -10.61
N GLY A 281 -1.21 -3.07 -10.29
CA GLY A 281 -2.40 -3.77 -10.80
C GLY A 281 -3.70 -3.08 -10.41
N ARG A 282 -3.78 -2.49 -9.21
CA ARG A 282 -4.94 -1.70 -8.78
C ARG A 282 -5.15 -0.41 -9.58
N CYS A 283 -4.09 0.15 -10.17
CA CYS A 283 -4.21 1.31 -11.07
C CYS A 283 -4.47 0.87 -12.50
N TYR A 284 -3.79 -0.18 -12.97
CA TYR A 284 -3.91 -0.70 -14.34
C TYR A 284 -5.28 -1.32 -14.62
N LEU A 285 -5.86 -2.07 -13.67
CA LEU A 285 -7.15 -2.74 -13.83
C LEU A 285 -8.37 -1.85 -13.52
N ARG A 286 -8.13 -0.59 -13.13
CA ARG A 286 -9.17 0.34 -12.70
C ARG A 286 -9.79 1.03 -13.91
N HIS A 287 -11.12 1.08 -13.97
CA HIS A 287 -11.80 1.89 -14.97
C HIS A 287 -11.79 3.37 -14.59
N PHE A 288 -11.96 4.24 -15.57
CA PHE A 288 -12.27 5.65 -15.28
C PHE A 288 -13.61 5.76 -14.55
N ASN A 289 -13.71 6.72 -13.62
CA ASN A 289 -14.88 6.93 -12.77
C ASN A 289 -15.29 5.74 -11.91
N GLU A 290 -14.38 4.82 -11.61
CA GLU A 290 -14.67 3.70 -10.71
C GLU A 290 -14.30 4.05 -9.26
N LEU A 291 -15.21 3.83 -8.31
CA LEU A 291 -14.96 4.03 -6.88
C LEU A 291 -14.11 2.91 -6.28
N ASP A 292 -13.46 3.17 -5.15
CA ASP A 292 -12.52 2.20 -4.56
C ASP A 292 -13.18 0.89 -4.13
N HIS A 293 -14.45 0.93 -3.71
CA HIS A 293 -15.19 -0.26 -3.30
C HIS A 293 -15.66 -1.12 -4.48
N GLU A 294 -15.96 -0.50 -5.63
CA GLU A 294 -16.33 -1.18 -6.88
C GLU A 294 -15.14 -1.95 -7.43
N LEU A 295 -13.99 -1.28 -7.52
CA LEU A 295 -12.72 -1.91 -7.87
C LEU A 295 -12.39 -3.05 -6.89
N HIS A 296 -12.52 -2.80 -5.58
CA HIS A 296 -12.23 -3.82 -4.59
C HIS A 296 -13.15 -5.03 -4.72
N SER A 297 -14.44 -4.83 -5.04
CA SER A 297 -15.41 -5.91 -5.28
C SER A 297 -14.98 -6.79 -6.46
N ARG A 298 -14.60 -6.19 -7.60
CA ARG A 298 -14.08 -6.92 -8.77
C ARG A 298 -12.82 -7.71 -8.45
N LEU A 299 -11.82 -7.06 -7.85
CA LEU A 299 -10.56 -7.69 -7.47
C LEU A 299 -10.75 -8.81 -6.44
N SER A 300 -11.71 -8.68 -5.54
CA SER A 300 -12.03 -9.71 -4.55
C SER A 300 -12.67 -10.94 -5.19
N LYS A 301 -13.60 -10.75 -6.15
CA LYS A 301 -14.19 -11.83 -6.94
C LYS A 301 -13.13 -12.57 -7.78
N GLY A 302 -12.21 -11.81 -8.40
CA GLY A 302 -11.10 -12.34 -9.18
C GLY A 302 -9.95 -12.97 -8.39
N TYR A 303 -9.91 -12.81 -7.05
CA TYR A 303 -8.77 -13.25 -6.23
C TYR A 303 -8.57 -14.77 -6.22
N LYS A 304 -9.64 -15.54 -5.95
CA LYS A 304 -9.58 -17.01 -5.90
C LYS A 304 -9.14 -17.63 -7.24
N PRO A 305 -9.73 -17.29 -8.39
CA PRO A 305 -9.26 -17.83 -9.67
C PRO A 305 -7.83 -17.38 -10.02
N ALA A 306 -7.45 -16.13 -9.70
CA ALA A 306 -6.07 -15.65 -9.87
C ALA A 306 -5.05 -16.45 -9.05
N SER A 307 -5.40 -16.77 -7.79
CA SER A 307 -4.55 -17.60 -6.94
C SER A 307 -4.43 -19.02 -7.47
N LYS A 308 -5.52 -19.63 -7.96
CA LYS A 308 -5.48 -20.96 -8.58
C LYS A 308 -4.61 -20.97 -9.84
N TYR A 309 -4.72 -19.94 -10.68
CA TYR A 309 -3.91 -19.79 -11.88
C TYR A 309 -2.42 -19.73 -11.52
N MET A 310 -2.02 -18.87 -10.57
CA MET A 310 -0.61 -18.77 -10.17
C MET A 310 -0.08 -20.04 -9.50
N ASN A 311 -0.93 -20.79 -8.80
CA ASN A 311 -0.55 -22.06 -8.18
C ASN A 311 -0.39 -23.20 -9.20
N CYS A 312 -0.90 -23.07 -10.44
CA CYS A 312 -0.61 -24.02 -11.52
C CYS A 312 0.85 -23.96 -11.97
N PHE A 313 1.53 -22.83 -11.75
CA PHE A 313 2.93 -22.64 -12.14
C PHE A 313 3.86 -22.95 -10.97
N ILE A 314 4.16 -24.24 -10.85
CA ILE A 314 5.07 -24.77 -9.83
C ILE A 314 6.50 -24.72 -10.37
N SER A 315 7.46 -24.34 -9.51
CA SER A 315 8.89 -24.51 -9.80
C SER A 315 9.34 -25.91 -9.36
N PRO A 316 9.70 -26.83 -10.28
CA PRO A 316 10.07 -28.19 -9.93
C PRO A 316 11.29 -28.25 -8.99
N LEU A 317 12.28 -27.38 -9.23
CA LEU A 317 13.48 -27.28 -8.40
C LEU A 317 13.13 -26.89 -6.97
N LEU A 318 12.28 -25.87 -6.79
CA LEU A 318 11.86 -25.41 -5.46
C LEU A 318 11.09 -26.51 -4.71
N THR A 319 10.23 -27.25 -5.40
CA THR A 319 9.49 -28.36 -4.79
C THR A 319 10.41 -29.51 -4.34
N ILE A 320 11.42 -29.86 -5.14
CA ILE A 320 12.40 -30.89 -4.77
C ILE A 320 13.19 -30.47 -3.54
N VAL A 321 13.69 -29.23 -3.52
CA VAL A 321 14.44 -28.68 -2.37
C VAL A 321 13.55 -28.65 -1.12
N ALA A 322 12.34 -28.12 -1.24
CA ALA A 322 11.40 -28.01 -0.12
C ALA A 322 11.04 -29.38 0.49
N LYS A 323 10.80 -30.41 -0.35
CA LYS A 323 10.53 -31.78 0.12
C LYS A 323 11.70 -32.37 0.91
N ASN A 324 12.91 -32.26 0.37
CA ASN A 324 14.11 -32.82 1.02
C ASN A 324 14.45 -32.08 2.32
N VAL A 325 14.42 -30.74 2.32
CA VAL A 325 14.68 -29.94 3.52
C VAL A 325 13.62 -30.22 4.60
N ALA A 326 12.34 -30.31 4.23
CA ALA A 326 11.28 -30.67 5.16
C ALA A 326 11.46 -32.07 5.76
N PHE A 327 11.95 -33.03 4.97
CA PHE A 327 12.27 -34.37 5.46
C PHE A 327 13.40 -34.35 6.48
N PHE A 328 14.56 -33.76 6.14
CA PHE A 328 15.70 -33.70 7.06
C PHE A 328 15.38 -32.95 8.35
N ALA A 329 14.76 -31.76 8.25
CA ALA A 329 14.36 -30.98 9.42
C ALA A 329 13.31 -31.72 10.25
N GLY A 330 12.35 -32.40 9.60
CA GLY A 330 11.31 -33.20 10.24
C GLY A 330 11.87 -34.41 10.98
N SER A 331 12.86 -35.11 10.42
CA SER A 331 13.51 -36.24 11.08
C SER A 331 14.25 -35.83 12.34
N ILE A 332 15.02 -34.73 12.29
CA ILE A 332 15.71 -34.19 13.47
C ILE A 332 14.70 -33.76 14.53
N LEU A 333 13.66 -33.03 14.11
CA LEU A 333 12.61 -32.55 15.02
C LEU A 333 11.86 -33.72 15.67
N ALA A 334 11.55 -34.79 14.93
CA ALA A 334 10.86 -35.95 15.47
C ALA A 334 11.68 -36.66 16.57
N VAL A 335 13.00 -36.80 16.37
CA VAL A 335 13.90 -37.35 17.39
C VAL A 335 13.93 -36.47 18.64
N LEU A 336 14.08 -35.15 18.46
CA LEU A 336 14.07 -34.20 19.57
C LEU A 336 12.74 -34.24 20.34
N ILE A 337 11.60 -34.28 19.64
CA ILE A 337 10.28 -34.40 20.27
C ILE A 337 10.18 -35.72 21.05
N ALA A 338 10.61 -36.85 20.48
CA ALA A 338 10.58 -38.14 21.16
C ALA A 338 11.43 -38.13 22.44
N LEU A 339 12.62 -37.54 22.40
CA LEU A 339 13.48 -37.38 23.58
C LEU A 339 12.82 -36.48 24.63
N THR A 340 12.21 -35.37 24.25
CA THR A 340 11.50 -34.48 25.20
C THR A 340 10.24 -35.11 25.82
N ILE A 341 9.61 -36.06 25.12
CA ILE A 341 8.47 -36.81 25.66
C ILE A 341 8.96 -37.90 26.62
N TYR A 342 10.11 -38.51 26.33
CA TYR A 342 10.72 -39.52 27.20
C TYR A 342 11.24 -38.90 28.49
N ASP A 343 11.90 -37.74 28.39
CA ASP A 343 12.46 -37.00 29.51
C ASP A 343 12.32 -35.49 29.27
N GLU A 344 11.61 -34.81 30.17
CA GLU A 344 11.36 -33.36 30.09
C GLU A 344 12.66 -32.55 30.28
N ASP A 345 13.66 -33.09 30.98
CA ASP A 345 14.93 -32.40 31.28
C ASP A 345 15.72 -32.07 29.99
N VAL A 346 15.40 -32.74 28.88
CA VAL A 346 15.95 -32.44 27.55
C VAL A 346 15.62 -31.00 27.10
N LEU A 347 14.49 -30.42 27.55
CA LEU A 347 14.13 -29.02 27.22
C LEU A 347 15.04 -28.00 27.91
N ALA A 348 15.67 -28.36 29.03
CA ALA A 348 16.59 -27.50 29.76
C ALA A 348 18.00 -27.46 29.15
N VAL A 349 18.31 -28.40 28.23
CA VAL A 349 19.61 -28.45 27.54
C VAL A 349 19.76 -27.26 26.60
N GLU A 350 20.97 -26.72 26.56
CA GLU A 350 21.31 -25.55 25.76
C GLU A 350 20.89 -25.73 24.29
N HIS A 351 20.25 -24.69 23.74
CA HIS A 351 19.76 -24.62 22.37
C HIS A 351 18.70 -25.64 21.93
N VAL A 352 18.23 -26.58 22.76
CA VAL A 352 17.21 -27.55 22.34
C VAL A 352 15.90 -26.83 22.00
N LEU A 353 15.43 -25.93 22.87
CA LEU A 353 14.20 -25.18 22.63
C LEU A 353 14.30 -24.26 21.39
N THR A 354 15.44 -23.59 21.20
CA THR A 354 15.66 -22.74 20.01
C THR A 354 15.76 -23.59 18.74
N THR A 355 16.36 -24.77 18.80
CA THR A 355 16.45 -25.69 17.67
C THR A 355 15.09 -26.25 17.30
N VAL A 356 14.30 -26.71 18.27
CA VAL A 356 12.92 -27.19 18.07
C VAL A 356 12.06 -26.11 17.42
N THR A 357 12.14 -24.87 17.91
CA THR A 357 11.36 -23.76 17.35
C THR A 357 11.80 -23.37 15.94
N LEU A 358 13.09 -23.27 15.67
CA LEU A 358 13.62 -22.97 14.32
C LEU A 358 13.31 -24.09 13.31
N LEU A 359 13.47 -25.36 13.71
CA LEU A 359 13.11 -26.51 12.88
C LEU A 359 11.60 -26.52 12.58
N GLY A 360 10.76 -26.24 13.57
CA GLY A 360 9.30 -26.14 13.40
C GLY A 360 8.90 -25.05 12.40
N VAL A 361 9.49 -23.86 12.51
CA VAL A 361 9.28 -22.77 11.53
C VAL A 361 9.78 -23.18 10.14
N GLY A 362 10.99 -23.74 10.05
CA GLY A 362 11.59 -24.19 8.79
C GLY A 362 10.76 -25.24 8.06
N ILE A 363 10.23 -26.24 8.77
CA ILE A 363 9.33 -27.26 8.21
C ILE A 363 8.04 -26.62 7.70
N THR A 364 7.44 -25.71 8.47
CA THR A 364 6.20 -25.03 8.09
C THR A 364 6.39 -24.20 6.82
N VAL A 365 7.52 -23.48 6.72
CA VAL A 365 7.92 -22.76 5.50
C VAL A 365 8.11 -23.73 4.32
N CYS A 366 8.86 -24.82 4.50
CA CYS A 366 9.08 -25.78 3.42
C CYS A 366 7.78 -26.42 2.93
N ARG A 367 6.87 -26.79 3.85
CA ARG A 367 5.55 -27.32 3.50
C ARG A 367 4.69 -26.32 2.73
N SER A 368 4.87 -25.01 2.96
CA SER A 368 4.15 -23.98 2.18
C SER A 368 4.54 -23.93 0.71
N PHE A 369 5.73 -24.45 0.33
CA PHE A 369 6.19 -24.52 -1.06
C PHE A 369 5.88 -25.85 -1.75
N ILE A 370 5.34 -26.83 -1.02
CA ILE A 370 4.95 -28.12 -1.59
C ILE A 370 3.50 -27.98 -2.10
N PRO A 371 3.27 -28.11 -3.43
CA PRO A 371 1.93 -28.03 -3.99
C PRO A 371 1.10 -29.27 -3.64
N ASP A 372 -0.23 -29.12 -3.73
CA ASP A 372 -1.18 -30.22 -3.60
C ASP A 372 -0.98 -31.27 -4.71
N GLN A 373 -1.02 -32.55 -4.35
CA GLN A 373 -0.86 -33.66 -5.29
C GLN A 373 -2.03 -33.77 -6.27
N HIS A 374 -3.21 -33.30 -5.90
CA HIS A 374 -4.43 -33.40 -6.71
C HIS A 374 -4.78 -32.09 -7.44
N LEU A 375 -3.79 -31.25 -7.73
CA LEU A 375 -4.00 -29.99 -8.43
C LEU A 375 -4.37 -30.19 -9.90
N VAL A 376 -5.51 -29.64 -10.32
CA VAL A 376 -5.97 -29.68 -11.71
C VAL A 376 -5.32 -28.55 -12.51
N PHE A 377 -4.62 -28.90 -13.59
CA PHE A 377 -3.95 -27.94 -14.48
C PHE A 377 -4.89 -27.46 -15.60
N CYS A 378 -5.50 -26.29 -15.43
CA CYS A 378 -6.40 -25.68 -16.44
C CYS A 378 -6.20 -24.16 -16.59
N PRO A 379 -4.99 -23.70 -17.01
CA PRO A 379 -4.64 -22.27 -17.04
C PRO A 379 -5.55 -21.43 -17.96
N GLU A 380 -5.93 -21.94 -19.13
CA GLU A 380 -6.77 -21.22 -20.09
C GLU A 380 -8.18 -20.93 -19.54
N GLN A 381 -8.81 -21.91 -18.89
CA GLN A 381 -10.13 -21.73 -18.28
C GLN A 381 -10.06 -20.73 -17.12
N LEU A 382 -9.03 -20.84 -16.28
CA LEU A 382 -8.81 -19.93 -15.18
C LEU A 382 -8.59 -18.50 -15.67
N LEU A 383 -7.80 -18.30 -16.73
CA LEU A 383 -7.53 -16.98 -17.29
C LEU A 383 -8.81 -16.33 -17.84
N ARG A 384 -9.70 -17.09 -18.49
CA ARG A 384 -11.01 -16.60 -18.93
C ARG A 384 -11.89 -16.15 -17.77
N VAL A 385 -11.93 -16.93 -16.68
CA VAL A 385 -12.68 -16.58 -15.47
C VAL A 385 -12.08 -15.35 -14.79
N ILE A 386 -10.75 -15.22 -14.76
CA ILE A 386 -10.07 -14.02 -14.24
C ILE A 386 -10.45 -12.81 -15.08
N LEU A 387 -10.34 -12.89 -16.40
CA LEU A 387 -10.70 -11.82 -17.35
C LEU A 387 -12.14 -11.35 -17.15
N ALA A 388 -13.08 -12.28 -16.94
CA ALA A 388 -14.48 -11.95 -16.66
C ALA A 388 -14.69 -11.10 -15.39
N HIS A 389 -13.72 -11.07 -14.47
CA HIS A 389 -13.77 -10.23 -13.26
C HIS A 389 -12.89 -8.98 -13.35
N ILE A 390 -11.69 -9.09 -13.93
CA ILE A 390 -10.72 -7.98 -13.99
C ILE A 390 -10.88 -7.10 -15.23
N HIS A 391 -11.58 -7.57 -16.26
CA HIS A 391 -11.93 -6.88 -17.52
C HIS A 391 -10.76 -6.41 -18.41
N TYR A 392 -9.56 -6.26 -17.87
CA TYR A 392 -8.37 -5.87 -18.62
C TYR A 392 -7.35 -7.00 -18.65
N MET A 393 -6.86 -7.30 -19.85
CA MET A 393 -5.82 -8.28 -20.09
C MET A 393 -5.08 -7.93 -21.39
N PRO A 394 -3.74 -8.06 -21.44
CA PRO A 394 -3.00 -7.94 -22.69
C PRO A 394 -3.45 -8.96 -23.74
N ASP A 395 -3.51 -8.55 -25.00
CA ASP A 395 -4.04 -9.38 -26.09
C ASP A 395 -3.23 -10.67 -26.32
N HIS A 396 -1.90 -10.61 -26.14
CA HIS A 396 -0.99 -11.74 -26.39
C HIS A 396 -1.12 -12.88 -25.37
N TRP A 397 -1.83 -12.67 -24.27
CA TRP A 397 -2.08 -13.71 -23.27
C TRP A 397 -3.12 -14.72 -23.74
N GLN A 398 -4.04 -14.33 -24.64
CA GLN A 398 -5.06 -15.25 -25.16
C GLN A 398 -4.41 -16.35 -26.00
N GLY A 399 -4.66 -17.61 -25.65
CA GLY A 399 -4.07 -18.78 -26.33
C GLY A 399 -2.67 -19.16 -25.88
N ASN A 400 -2.02 -18.32 -25.05
CA ASN A 400 -0.69 -18.55 -24.50
C ASN A 400 -0.69 -18.63 -22.95
N ALA A 401 -1.83 -18.94 -22.33
CA ALA A 401 -1.98 -18.86 -20.87
C ALA A 401 -1.11 -19.83 -20.07
N HIS A 402 -0.43 -20.77 -20.71
CA HIS A 402 0.47 -21.74 -20.08
C HIS A 402 1.95 -21.32 -20.13
N ARG A 403 2.29 -20.21 -20.79
CA ARG A 403 3.68 -19.75 -20.93
C ARG A 403 4.16 -19.01 -19.69
N TYR A 404 5.46 -19.12 -19.41
CA TYR A 404 6.10 -18.37 -18.32
C TYR A 404 6.06 -16.85 -18.54
N GLU A 405 6.13 -16.39 -19.80
CA GLU A 405 5.98 -14.97 -20.17
C GLU A 405 4.67 -14.39 -19.61
N THR A 406 3.54 -15.04 -19.89
CA THR A 406 2.22 -14.63 -19.39
C THR A 406 2.13 -14.71 -17.87
N ARG A 407 2.73 -15.73 -17.26
CA ARG A 407 2.78 -15.88 -15.80
C ARG A 407 3.57 -14.75 -15.14
N ASP A 408 4.70 -14.35 -15.71
CA ASP A 408 5.59 -13.34 -15.13
C ASP A 408 5.01 -11.93 -15.30
N GLU A 409 4.38 -11.62 -16.43
CA GLU A 409 3.61 -10.37 -16.59
C GLU A 409 2.39 -10.33 -15.64
N PHE A 410 1.65 -11.44 -15.49
CA PHE A 410 0.55 -11.51 -14.52
C PHE A 410 1.05 -11.35 -13.08
N ALA A 411 2.25 -11.83 -12.76
CA ALA A 411 2.85 -11.66 -11.44
C ALA A 411 3.10 -10.19 -11.08
N GLN A 412 3.26 -9.29 -12.07
CA GLN A 412 3.36 -7.85 -11.85
C GLN A 412 2.02 -7.25 -11.36
N LEU A 413 0.88 -7.83 -11.76
CA LEU A 413 -0.45 -7.44 -11.30
C LEU A 413 -0.82 -8.14 -9.97
N PHE A 414 -0.38 -9.39 -9.80
CA PHE A 414 -0.73 -10.25 -8.68
C PHE A 414 0.53 -10.80 -7.98
N GLN A 415 1.14 -9.94 -7.17
CA GLN A 415 2.45 -10.16 -6.57
C GLN A 415 2.39 -10.91 -5.24
N TYR A 416 3.52 -11.45 -4.79
CA TYR A 416 3.64 -12.03 -3.45
C TYR A 416 3.55 -10.96 -2.37
N LYS A 417 2.93 -11.30 -1.23
CA LYS A 417 2.88 -10.39 -0.07
C LYS A 417 4.27 -10.09 0.49
N ALA A 418 5.17 -11.08 0.50
CA ALA A 418 6.57 -10.86 0.87
C ALA A 418 7.27 -9.84 -0.05
N VAL A 419 7.04 -9.91 -1.37
CA VAL A 419 7.59 -8.95 -2.35
C VAL A 419 7.01 -7.56 -2.11
N PHE A 420 5.71 -7.45 -1.87
CA PHE A 420 5.08 -6.18 -1.50
C PHE A 420 5.71 -5.53 -0.25
N ILE A 421 6.00 -6.32 0.80
CA ILE A 421 6.65 -5.81 2.02
C ILE A 421 8.09 -5.36 1.72
N LEU A 422 8.83 -6.14 0.93
CA LEU A 422 10.19 -5.79 0.53
C LEU A 422 10.23 -4.50 -0.31
N GLU A 423 9.31 -4.34 -1.26
CA GLU A 423 9.18 -3.12 -2.07
C GLU A 423 8.86 -1.89 -1.21
N GLU A 424 7.94 -2.01 -0.24
CA GLU A 424 7.63 -0.92 0.69
C GLU A 424 8.82 -0.58 1.60
N LEU A 425 9.62 -1.58 1.99
CA LEU A 425 10.84 -1.37 2.78
C LEU A 425 11.95 -0.67 1.97
N LEU A 426 12.09 -1.02 0.69
CA LEU A 426 13.04 -0.39 -0.24
C LEU A 426 12.54 0.98 -0.76
N SER A 427 11.25 1.27 -0.61
CA SER A 427 10.61 2.51 -1.08
C SER A 427 11.34 3.79 -0.67
N PRO A 428 11.74 3.99 0.61
CA PRO A 428 12.38 5.24 1.03
C PRO A 428 13.72 5.49 0.31
N ILE A 429 14.43 4.42 -0.06
CA ILE A 429 15.74 4.48 -0.72
C ILE A 429 15.56 4.72 -2.23
N ILE A 430 14.66 3.96 -2.86
CA ILE A 430 14.50 3.95 -4.33
C ILE A 430 13.67 5.17 -4.82
N THR A 431 12.69 5.62 -4.05
CA THR A 431 11.80 6.75 -4.43
C THR A 431 12.55 8.02 -4.83
N PRO A 432 13.49 8.57 -4.03
CA PRO A 432 14.20 9.79 -4.42
C PRO A 432 15.01 9.60 -5.71
N LEU A 433 15.58 8.41 -5.95
CA LEU A 433 16.31 8.10 -7.18
C LEU A 433 15.39 8.10 -8.40
N ILE A 434 14.21 7.49 -8.30
CA ILE A 434 13.20 7.50 -9.37
C ILE A 434 12.73 8.94 -9.66
N LEU A 435 12.46 9.73 -8.62
CA LEU A 435 12.00 11.11 -8.79
C LEU A 435 13.05 11.98 -9.50
N ILE A 436 14.30 11.95 -9.03
CA ILE A 436 15.36 12.83 -9.55
C ILE A 436 15.83 12.40 -10.94
N ILE A 437 16.04 11.10 -11.16
CA ILE A 437 16.70 10.57 -12.37
C ILE A 437 15.68 10.24 -13.46
N CYS A 438 14.54 9.62 -13.09
CA CYS A 438 13.62 9.03 -14.07
C CYS A 438 12.39 9.90 -14.36
N LEU A 439 11.83 10.57 -13.34
CA LEU A 439 10.62 11.39 -13.52
C LEU A 439 10.96 12.76 -14.10
N ARG A 440 12.05 13.38 -13.65
CA ARG A 440 12.46 14.73 -14.05
C ARG A 440 12.59 14.93 -15.57
N PRO A 441 13.19 14.01 -16.36
CA PRO A 441 13.27 14.15 -17.81
C PRO A 441 11.90 14.12 -18.52
N LYS A 442 10.88 13.51 -17.89
CA LYS A 442 9.52 13.41 -18.44
C LYS A 442 8.63 14.63 -18.13
N SER A 443 9.18 15.70 -17.56
CA SER A 443 8.37 16.86 -17.16
C SER A 443 7.64 17.52 -18.34
N LEU A 444 8.26 17.56 -19.52
CA LEU A 444 7.64 18.11 -20.73
C LEU A 444 6.43 17.29 -21.17
N ASP A 445 6.56 15.97 -21.24
CA ASP A 445 5.47 15.06 -21.62
C ASP A 445 4.30 15.15 -20.62
N ILE A 446 4.60 15.32 -19.33
CA ILE A 446 3.60 15.50 -18.29
C ILE A 446 2.85 16.84 -18.47
N VAL A 447 3.55 17.94 -18.74
CA VAL A 447 2.92 19.24 -19.00
C VAL A 447 2.04 19.17 -20.26
N ASP A 448 2.53 18.54 -21.33
CA ASP A 448 1.77 18.34 -22.56
C ASP A 448 0.54 17.44 -22.32
N PHE A 449 0.65 16.42 -21.45
CA PHE A 449 -0.48 15.59 -21.05
C PHE A 449 -1.57 16.39 -20.33
N PHE A 450 -1.22 17.19 -19.31
CA PHE A 450 -2.21 18.00 -18.60
C PHE A 450 -2.83 19.07 -19.49
N ARG A 451 -2.09 19.61 -20.45
CA ARG A 451 -2.67 20.56 -21.42
C ARG A 451 -3.66 19.87 -22.35
N ASN A 452 -3.28 18.73 -22.93
CA ASN A 452 -4.04 18.09 -24.00
C ASN A 452 -5.21 17.23 -23.50
N PHE A 453 -5.13 16.70 -22.28
CA PHE A 453 -6.11 15.75 -21.71
C PHE A 453 -6.86 16.29 -20.49
N THR A 454 -6.99 17.62 -20.39
CA THR A 454 -7.86 18.28 -19.40
C THR A 454 -9.05 18.93 -20.11
N VAL A 455 -10.25 18.60 -19.67
CA VAL A 455 -11.51 19.17 -20.17
C VAL A 455 -12.25 19.85 -19.03
N GLU A 456 -12.72 21.07 -19.30
CA GLU A 456 -13.51 21.85 -18.35
C GLU A 456 -14.99 21.43 -18.45
N VAL A 457 -15.50 20.86 -17.35
CA VAL A 457 -16.89 20.40 -17.25
C VAL A 457 -17.68 21.40 -16.41
N VAL A 458 -18.78 21.90 -16.98
CA VAL A 458 -19.65 22.86 -16.32
C VAL A 458 -20.18 22.31 -15.00
N GLY A 459 -19.94 23.04 -13.91
CA GLY A 459 -20.39 22.66 -12.57
C GLY A 459 -19.48 21.69 -11.83
N VAL A 460 -18.42 21.16 -12.46
CA VAL A 460 -17.42 20.28 -11.82
C VAL A 460 -16.03 20.92 -11.83
N GLY A 461 -15.65 21.62 -12.90
CA GLY A 461 -14.31 22.16 -13.12
C GLY A 461 -13.48 21.29 -14.06
N ASP A 462 -12.17 21.34 -13.90
CA ASP A 462 -11.23 20.64 -14.77
C ASP A 462 -11.13 19.15 -14.42
N THR A 463 -11.38 18.29 -15.43
CA THR A 463 -11.40 16.84 -15.32
C THR A 463 -10.55 16.19 -16.41
N CYS A 464 -10.09 14.96 -16.16
CA CYS A 464 -9.34 14.20 -17.16
C CYS A 464 -10.26 13.84 -18.35
N SER A 465 -9.80 14.09 -19.57
CA SER A 465 -10.57 13.86 -20.80
C SER A 465 -11.03 12.41 -20.97
N PHE A 466 -10.18 11.44 -20.63
CA PHE A 466 -10.53 10.01 -20.67
C PHE A 466 -11.68 9.65 -19.73
N ALA A 467 -11.86 10.41 -18.64
CA ALA A 467 -12.95 10.20 -17.69
C ALA A 467 -14.30 10.76 -18.18
N GLN A 468 -14.35 11.44 -19.32
CA GLN A 468 -15.62 11.73 -20.01
C GLN A 468 -16.17 10.50 -20.73
N MET A 469 -15.37 9.43 -20.88
CA MET A 469 -15.73 8.23 -21.64
C MET A 469 -16.18 8.57 -23.09
N ASP A 470 -15.59 9.62 -23.67
CA ASP A 470 -15.86 10.00 -25.06
C ASP A 470 -15.15 9.05 -26.01
N VAL A 471 -15.91 8.06 -26.46
CA VAL A 471 -15.48 7.03 -27.38
C VAL A 471 -15.01 7.61 -28.72
N ARG A 472 -15.56 8.74 -29.18
CA ARG A 472 -15.15 9.32 -30.47
C ARG A 472 -13.74 9.87 -30.38
N GLN A 473 -13.44 10.59 -29.30
CA GLN A 473 -12.15 11.27 -29.10
C GLN A 473 -11.04 10.37 -28.57
N HIS A 474 -11.37 9.30 -27.84
CA HIS A 474 -10.38 8.46 -27.15
C HIS A 474 -10.50 6.96 -27.42
N GLY A 475 -11.49 6.51 -28.19
CA GLY A 475 -11.72 5.09 -28.46
C GLY A 475 -10.56 4.43 -29.20
N HIS A 476 -10.32 3.15 -28.90
CA HIS A 476 -9.29 2.36 -29.57
C HIS A 476 -9.90 1.67 -30.82
N PRO A 477 -9.30 1.83 -32.01
CA PRO A 477 -9.90 1.33 -33.27
C PRO A 477 -10.03 -0.19 -33.31
N ALA A 478 -9.15 -0.94 -32.64
CA ALA A 478 -9.23 -2.41 -32.62
C ALA A 478 -10.46 -2.94 -31.86
N TRP A 479 -11.05 -2.13 -30.97
CA TRP A 479 -12.18 -2.54 -30.12
C TRP A 479 -13.51 -2.00 -30.63
N MET A 480 -13.47 -1.28 -31.75
CA MET A 480 -14.63 -0.60 -32.33
C MET A 480 -14.86 -0.97 -33.78
N SER A 481 -16.11 -0.88 -34.22
CA SER A 481 -16.43 -0.93 -35.65
C SER A 481 -15.81 0.29 -36.37
N ALA A 482 -15.26 0.09 -37.55
CA ALA A 482 -14.58 1.12 -38.34
C ALA A 482 -15.39 2.43 -38.46
N GLY A 483 -14.71 3.57 -38.37
CA GLY A 483 -15.30 4.92 -38.51
C GLY A 483 -15.92 5.53 -37.25
N LYS A 484 -15.80 4.89 -36.07
CA LYS A 484 -16.35 5.42 -34.81
C LYS A 484 -15.37 6.22 -33.94
N THR A 485 -14.10 6.32 -34.32
CA THR A 485 -13.06 7.06 -33.60
C THR A 485 -12.32 8.01 -34.51
N GLU A 486 -12.07 9.22 -34.01
CA GLU A 486 -11.22 10.25 -34.63
C GLU A 486 -9.86 10.39 -33.90
N ALA A 487 -9.66 9.60 -32.85
CA ALA A 487 -8.46 9.56 -32.02
C ALA A 487 -7.21 9.12 -32.80
N SER A 488 -6.19 9.99 -32.83
CA SER A 488 -4.83 9.60 -33.17
C SER A 488 -4.24 8.61 -32.15
N ILE A 489 -3.15 7.90 -32.50
CA ILE A 489 -2.47 6.95 -31.58
C ILE A 489 -2.17 7.59 -30.23
N TYR A 490 -1.74 8.86 -30.22
CA TYR A 490 -1.46 9.59 -28.99
C TYR A 490 -2.71 9.89 -28.16
N GLN A 491 -3.88 10.04 -28.78
CA GLN A 491 -5.14 10.39 -28.11
C GLN A 491 -5.93 9.18 -27.61
N GLN A 492 -5.57 7.97 -28.01
CA GLN A 492 -6.26 6.75 -27.60
C GLN A 492 -6.08 6.45 -26.09
N ALA A 493 -7.10 5.83 -25.50
CA ALA A 493 -7.19 5.49 -24.07
C ALA A 493 -6.30 4.31 -23.66
#